data_AF-A0A9W8UNV9-F1
#
_entry.id   AF-A0A9W8UNV9-F1
#
_cell.length_a   1.000
_cell.length_b   1.000
_cell.length_c   1.000
_cell.angle_alpha   90.00
_cell.angle_beta   90.00
_cell.angle_gamma   90.00
#
_symmetry.space_group_name_H-M   'P 1'
#
loop_
_entity.id
_entity.type
_entity.pdbx_description
1 polymer ?
#
loop_
_entity_poly.entity_id
_entity_poly.type
_entity_poly.pdbx_seq_one_letter_code
_entity_poly.pdbx_strand_id
1 'polypeptide(L)'
;MTVDKMISDPSLVAVLQVSDQARDQAYDLLQLVAQARARATPENHVEIAKQQKHILTSISHLRGLHRNASFAARDTKTQTAERRQEVDRLHLQLQNLYYEQRHLQGEIAACESYDHKYQQLPLIPVEEFLALFPDAAAKDDNQLMHARIEHERGEREKLESHRQDLLKRKQKLIAENTRRKEDLANLDQNLEKFIDAAKPILELFEKAP
;
A
#
# COMPACT_ATOMS: atom_id res chain seq x y z
N MET A 1 -0.37 46.59 -36.71
CA MET A 1 0.20 45.23 -36.87
C MET A 1 -0.83 44.44 -37.67
N THR A 2 -0.63 44.31 -38.98
CA THR A 2 -1.61 43.67 -39.88
C THR A 2 -1.75 42.19 -39.54
N VAL A 3 -2.99 41.70 -39.47
CA VAL A 3 -3.36 40.32 -39.12
C VAL A 3 -2.63 39.29 -39.99
N ASP A 4 -2.22 39.69 -41.19
CA ASP A 4 -1.46 38.90 -42.17
C ASP A 4 -0.12 38.35 -41.64
N LYS A 5 0.46 38.97 -40.60
CA LYS A 5 1.71 38.48 -39.98
C LYS A 5 1.49 37.44 -38.87
N MET A 6 0.26 37.20 -38.42
CA MET A 6 -0.03 36.23 -37.34
C MET A 6 -0.34 34.82 -37.87
N ILE A 7 -0.76 34.69 -39.12
CA ILE A 7 -1.17 33.41 -39.71
C ILE A 7 0.06 32.73 -40.33
N SER A 8 0.57 31.69 -39.67
CA SER A 8 1.73 30.91 -40.15
C SER A 8 1.35 29.62 -40.87
N ASP A 9 0.10 29.15 -40.72
CA ASP A 9 -0.34 27.90 -41.34
C ASP A 9 -0.48 28.05 -42.86
N PRO A 10 0.20 27.22 -43.69
CA PRO A 10 0.21 27.36 -45.14
C PRO A 10 -1.18 27.34 -45.78
N SER A 11 -2.13 26.56 -45.22
CA SER A 11 -3.48 26.45 -45.75
C SER A 11 -4.30 27.70 -45.47
N LEU A 12 -4.13 28.29 -44.28
CA LEU A 12 -4.79 29.54 -43.89
C LEU A 12 -4.18 30.75 -44.60
N VAL A 13 -2.86 30.74 -44.86
CA VAL A 13 -2.20 31.74 -45.70
C VAL A 13 -2.78 31.70 -47.13
N ALA A 14 -2.97 30.52 -47.71
CA ALA A 14 -3.60 30.39 -49.03
C ALA A 14 -5.05 30.90 -49.05
N VAL A 15 -5.84 30.64 -48.00
CA VAL A 15 -7.19 31.20 -47.85
C VAL A 15 -7.14 32.73 -47.84
N LEU A 16 -6.22 33.32 -47.08
CA LEU A 16 -6.07 34.76 -46.95
C LEU A 16 -5.70 35.40 -48.30
N GLN A 17 -4.70 34.85 -48.99
CA GLN A 17 -4.26 35.35 -50.30
C GLN A 17 -5.39 35.32 -51.33
N VAL A 18 -6.15 34.22 -51.39
CA VAL A 18 -7.26 34.09 -52.35
C VAL A 18 -8.44 34.98 -51.95
N SER A 19 -8.64 35.21 -50.64
CA SER A 19 -9.63 36.18 -50.13
C SER A 19 -9.29 37.60 -50.55
N ASP A 20 -8.04 38.01 -50.40
CA ASP A 20 -7.56 39.32 -50.83
C ASP A 20 -7.67 39.48 -52.34
N GLN A 21 -7.24 38.47 -53.11
CA GLN A 21 -7.37 38.48 -54.56
C GLN A 21 -8.84 38.59 -55.01
N ALA A 22 -9.75 37.83 -54.40
CA ALA A 22 -11.17 37.89 -54.72
C ALA A 22 -11.79 39.25 -54.36
N ARG A 23 -11.35 39.86 -53.24
CA ARG A 23 -11.76 41.21 -52.83
C ARG A 23 -11.30 42.24 -53.84
N ASP A 24 -10.03 42.20 -54.24
CA ASP A 24 -9.47 43.18 -55.17
C ASP A 24 -10.14 43.06 -56.55
N GLN A 25 -10.36 41.83 -57.05
CA GLN A 25 -11.15 41.56 -58.25
C GLN A 25 -12.60 42.09 -58.16
N ALA A 26 -13.21 42.03 -56.98
CA ALA A 26 -14.56 42.57 -56.76
C ALA A 26 -14.57 44.10 -56.86
N TYR A 27 -13.56 44.77 -56.29
CA TYR A 27 -13.41 46.22 -56.40
C TYR A 27 -13.20 46.65 -57.86
N ASP A 28 -12.33 45.95 -58.60
CA ASP A 28 -12.08 46.23 -60.02
C ASP A 28 -13.35 46.06 -60.86
N LEU A 29 -14.10 44.97 -60.64
CA LEU A 29 -15.38 44.75 -61.31
C LEU A 29 -16.40 45.85 -61.00
N LEU A 30 -16.49 46.30 -59.74
CA LEU A 30 -17.38 47.39 -59.35
C LEU A 30 -17.01 48.71 -60.06
N GLN A 31 -15.71 49.02 -60.16
CA GLN A 31 -15.24 50.20 -60.90
C GLN A 31 -15.57 50.12 -62.40
N LEU A 32 -15.34 48.97 -63.03
CA LEU A 32 -15.67 48.73 -64.45
C LEU A 32 -17.17 48.85 -64.72
N VAL A 33 -18.01 48.31 -63.83
CA VAL A 33 -19.48 48.45 -63.94
C VAL A 33 -19.92 49.91 -63.77
N ALA A 34 -19.29 50.65 -62.86
CA ALA A 34 -19.57 52.08 -62.68
C ALA A 34 -19.19 52.91 -63.93
N GLN A 35 -18.03 52.62 -64.55
CA GLN A 35 -17.59 53.27 -65.78
C GLN A 35 -18.49 52.94 -66.97
N ALA A 36 -18.88 51.67 -67.12
CA ALA A 36 -19.78 51.22 -68.18
C ALA A 36 -21.18 51.84 -68.07
N ARG A 37 -21.65 52.17 -66.86
CA ARG A 37 -22.90 52.93 -66.64
C ARG A 37 -22.80 54.38 -67.12
N ALA A 38 -21.63 55.01 -67.00
CA ALA A 38 -21.40 56.38 -67.46
C ALA A 38 -21.21 56.46 -68.99
N ARG A 39 -20.58 55.42 -69.59
CA ARG A 39 -20.38 55.33 -71.04
C ARG A 39 -20.38 53.87 -71.49
N ALA A 40 -21.46 53.46 -72.17
CA ALA A 40 -21.60 52.09 -72.64
C ALA A 40 -20.83 51.88 -73.96
N THR A 41 -19.84 50.99 -73.95
CA THR A 41 -19.15 50.50 -75.15
C THR A 41 -19.24 48.97 -75.20
N PRO A 42 -19.26 48.36 -76.40
CA PRO A 42 -19.26 46.89 -76.53
C PRO A 42 -18.01 46.23 -75.90
N GLU A 43 -16.88 46.94 -75.85
CA GLU A 43 -15.65 46.51 -75.18
C GLU A 43 -15.83 46.39 -73.65
N ASN A 44 -16.55 47.33 -73.03
CA ASN A 44 -16.84 47.27 -71.59
C ASN A 44 -17.64 46.03 -71.20
N HIS A 45 -18.56 45.58 -72.06
CA HIS A 45 -19.34 44.36 -71.80
C HIS A 45 -18.49 43.09 -71.81
N VAL A 46 -17.51 43.00 -72.71
CA VAL A 46 -16.59 41.87 -72.78
C VAL A 46 -15.65 41.86 -71.57
N GLU A 47 -15.12 43.01 -71.16
CA GLU A 47 -14.23 43.13 -70.00
C GLU A 47 -14.97 42.79 -68.68
N ILE A 48 -16.22 43.26 -68.51
CA ILE A 48 -17.07 42.92 -67.37
C ILE A 48 -17.31 41.40 -67.30
N ALA A 49 -17.66 40.76 -68.42
CA ALA A 49 -17.91 39.32 -68.45
C ALA A 49 -16.64 38.50 -68.11
N LYS A 50 -15.47 39.00 -68.51
CA LYS A 50 -14.18 38.40 -68.16
C LYS A 50 -13.87 38.53 -66.66
N GLN A 51 -14.04 39.71 -66.09
CA GLN A 51 -13.85 39.94 -64.65
C GLN A 51 -14.85 39.15 -63.79
N GLN A 52 -16.10 39.01 -64.25
CA GLN A 52 -17.09 38.13 -63.62
C GLN A 52 -16.64 36.66 -63.59
N LYS A 53 -16.01 36.16 -64.65
CA LYS A 53 -15.45 34.80 -64.64
C LYS A 53 -14.31 34.68 -63.63
N HIS A 54 -13.39 35.65 -63.59
CA HIS A 54 -12.27 35.64 -62.65
C HIS A 54 -12.74 35.60 -61.18
N ILE A 55 -13.68 36.45 -60.78
CA ILE A 55 -14.19 36.46 -59.40
C ILE A 55 -14.94 35.17 -59.05
N LEU A 56 -15.73 34.61 -59.98
CA LEU A 56 -16.44 33.33 -59.75
C LEU A 56 -15.46 32.17 -59.54
N THR A 57 -14.34 32.16 -60.28
CA THR A 57 -13.27 31.18 -60.08
C THR A 57 -12.62 31.34 -58.69
N SER A 58 -12.26 32.56 -58.30
CA SER A 58 -11.67 32.84 -56.98
C SER A 58 -12.62 32.46 -55.83
N ILE A 59 -13.91 32.77 -55.94
CA ILE A 59 -14.93 32.37 -54.96
C ILE A 59 -15.05 30.84 -54.86
N SER A 60 -15.02 30.15 -55.99
CA SER A 60 -15.07 28.68 -56.01
C SER A 60 -13.85 28.06 -55.32
N HIS A 61 -12.66 28.64 -55.54
CA HIS A 61 -11.43 28.24 -54.88
C HIS A 61 -11.50 28.48 -53.35
N LEU A 62 -11.99 29.65 -52.93
CA LEU A 62 -12.23 29.97 -51.51
C LEU A 62 -13.15 28.97 -50.80
N ARG A 63 -14.25 28.58 -51.45
CA ARG A 63 -15.17 27.58 -50.90
C ARG A 63 -14.50 26.23 -50.71
N GLY A 64 -13.62 25.84 -51.65
CA GLY A 64 -12.79 24.65 -51.55
C GLY A 64 -11.83 24.72 -50.35
N LEU A 65 -11.07 25.81 -50.23
CA LEU A 65 -10.12 26.00 -49.13
C LEU A 65 -10.82 26.05 -47.76
N HIS A 66 -11.96 26.74 -47.65
CA HIS A 66 -12.77 26.75 -46.42
C HIS A 66 -13.23 25.35 -46.01
N ARG A 67 -13.67 24.54 -46.97
CA ARG A 67 -14.10 23.16 -46.72
C ARG A 67 -12.92 22.31 -46.25
N ASN A 68 -11.74 22.47 -46.85
CA ASN A 68 -10.53 21.77 -46.45
C ASN A 68 -10.09 22.16 -45.03
N ALA A 69 -10.09 23.45 -44.68
CA ALA A 69 -9.78 23.91 -43.34
C ALA A 69 -10.75 23.35 -42.29
N SER A 70 -12.05 23.30 -42.62
CA SER A 70 -13.08 22.71 -41.76
C SER A 70 -12.87 21.20 -41.53
N PHE A 71 -12.44 20.47 -42.56
CA PHE A 71 -12.11 19.05 -42.45
C PHE A 71 -10.84 18.82 -41.64
N ALA A 72 -9.77 19.59 -41.88
CA ALA A 72 -8.54 19.51 -41.12
C ALA A 72 -8.78 19.76 -39.62
N ALA A 73 -9.57 20.78 -39.27
CA ALA A 73 -9.92 21.06 -37.88
C ALA A 73 -10.70 19.90 -37.22
N ARG A 74 -11.60 19.26 -37.96
CA ARG A 74 -12.33 18.07 -37.47
C ARG A 74 -11.40 16.87 -37.28
N ASP A 75 -10.51 16.63 -38.23
CA ASP A 75 -9.54 15.54 -38.16
C ASP A 75 -8.60 15.70 -36.95
N THR A 76 -8.01 16.88 -36.78
CA THR A 76 -7.20 17.20 -35.60
C THR A 76 -7.97 17.01 -34.30
N LYS A 77 -9.25 17.40 -34.25
CA LYS A 77 -10.10 17.20 -33.07
C LYS A 77 -10.30 15.71 -32.76
N THR A 78 -10.56 14.90 -33.77
CA THR A 78 -10.72 13.44 -33.62
C THR A 78 -9.42 12.80 -33.15
N GLN A 79 -8.30 13.07 -33.81
CA GLN A 79 -6.99 12.53 -33.44
C GLN A 79 -6.60 12.92 -32.01
N THR A 80 -6.85 14.17 -31.61
CA THR A 80 -6.57 14.63 -30.23
C THR A 80 -7.46 13.92 -29.22
N ALA A 81 -8.73 13.67 -29.55
CA ALA A 81 -9.66 12.95 -28.68
C ALA A 81 -9.26 11.48 -28.50
N GLU A 82 -8.83 10.80 -29.57
CA GLU A 82 -8.33 9.42 -29.53
C GLU A 82 -7.08 9.31 -28.64
N ARG A 83 -6.10 10.19 -28.85
CA ARG A 83 -4.89 10.23 -28.01
C ARG A 83 -5.21 10.53 -26.55
N ARG A 84 -6.16 11.43 -26.28
CA ARG A 84 -6.63 11.70 -24.92
C ARG A 84 -7.26 10.46 -24.28
N GLN A 85 -8.11 9.74 -25.01
CA GLN A 85 -8.73 8.51 -24.51
C GLN A 85 -7.69 7.43 -24.19
N GLU A 86 -6.63 7.32 -25.00
CA GLU A 86 -5.51 6.42 -24.73
C GLU A 86 -4.79 6.80 -23.42
N VAL A 87 -4.51 8.09 -23.22
CA VAL A 87 -3.91 8.60 -21.98
C VAL A 87 -4.80 8.31 -20.78
N ASP A 88 -6.11 8.53 -20.88
CA ASP A 88 -7.06 8.26 -19.80
C ASP A 88 -7.08 6.76 -19.44
N ARG A 89 -7.01 5.87 -20.44
CA ARG A 89 -6.91 4.42 -20.23
C ARG A 89 -5.61 4.04 -19.50
N LEU A 90 -4.48 4.57 -19.93
CA LEU A 90 -3.18 4.31 -19.29
C LEU A 90 -3.15 4.86 -17.86
N HIS A 91 -3.76 6.01 -17.62
CA HIS A 91 -3.86 6.60 -16.29
C HIS A 91 -4.67 5.69 -15.34
N LEU A 92 -5.78 5.12 -15.81
CA LEU A 92 -6.55 4.16 -15.04
C LEU A 92 -5.74 2.89 -14.71
N GLN A 93 -4.99 2.35 -15.67
CA GLN A 93 -4.10 1.20 -15.43
C GLN A 93 -3.03 1.51 -14.39
N LEU A 94 -2.43 2.72 -14.44
CA LEU A 94 -1.47 3.17 -13.45
C LEU A 94 -2.08 3.28 -12.04
N GLN A 95 -3.31 3.79 -11.93
CA GLN A 95 -4.02 3.84 -10.64
C GLN A 95 -4.26 2.45 -10.07
N ASN A 96 -4.62 1.46 -10.90
CA ASN A 96 -4.78 0.07 -10.46
C ASN A 96 -3.46 -0.49 -9.89
N LEU A 97 -2.34 -0.22 -10.56
CA LEU A 97 -1.02 -0.65 -10.08
C LEU A 97 -0.63 0.01 -8.75
N TYR A 98 -0.93 1.30 -8.57
CA TYR A 98 -0.70 1.97 -7.28
C TYR A 98 -1.54 1.37 -6.15
N TYR A 99 -2.78 1.00 -6.44
CA TYR A 99 -3.63 0.32 -5.47
C TYR A 99 -3.04 -1.04 -5.08
N GLU A 100 -2.65 -1.85 -6.07
CA GLU A 100 -2.02 -3.15 -5.85
C GLU A 100 -0.72 -3.03 -5.05
N GLN A 101 0.14 -2.07 -5.41
CA GLN A 101 1.38 -1.78 -4.67
C GLN A 101 1.08 -1.46 -3.20
N ARG A 102 0.13 -0.56 -2.93
CA ARG A 102 -0.22 -0.18 -1.55
C ARG A 102 -0.81 -1.35 -0.78
N HIS A 103 -1.60 -2.19 -1.44
CA HIS A 103 -2.16 -3.39 -0.83
C HIS A 103 -1.05 -4.36 -0.42
N LEU A 104 -0.15 -4.71 -1.35
CA LEU A 104 0.99 -5.59 -1.08
C LEU A 104 1.92 -5.03 0.00
N GLN A 105 2.19 -3.72 0.00
CA GLN A 105 2.96 -3.08 1.08
C GLN A 105 2.28 -3.24 2.44
N GLY A 106 0.95 -3.12 2.48
CA GLY A 106 0.17 -3.38 3.70
C GLY A 106 0.28 -4.83 4.18
N GLU A 107 0.22 -5.79 3.26
CA GLU A 107 0.38 -7.21 3.58
C GLU A 107 1.79 -7.54 4.08
N ILE A 108 2.83 -6.99 3.43
CA ILE A 108 4.22 -7.13 3.86
C ILE A 108 4.39 -6.59 5.28
N ALA A 109 3.91 -5.36 5.54
CA ALA A 109 4.00 -4.76 6.86
C ALA A 109 3.25 -5.58 7.93
N ALA A 110 2.09 -6.15 7.58
CA ALA A 110 1.34 -7.03 8.47
C ALA A 110 2.15 -8.30 8.81
N CYS A 111 2.75 -8.95 7.80
CA CYS A 111 3.62 -10.12 7.98
C CYS A 111 4.87 -9.80 8.80
N GLU A 112 5.53 -8.66 8.56
CA GLU A 112 6.72 -8.23 9.30
C GLU A 112 6.40 -7.84 10.75
N SER A 113 5.21 -7.29 10.99
CA SER A 113 4.74 -6.94 12.34
C SER A 113 4.25 -8.13 13.16
N TYR A 114 4.30 -9.35 12.62
CA TYR A 114 3.83 -10.52 13.32
C TYR A 114 4.65 -10.76 14.60
N ASP A 115 3.95 -10.75 15.74
CA ASP A 115 4.59 -10.95 17.04
C ASP A 115 4.99 -12.43 17.22
N HIS A 116 6.26 -12.70 16.99
CA HIS A 116 6.84 -14.01 17.17
C HIS A 116 7.12 -14.28 18.66
N LYS A 117 6.21 -15.03 19.31
CA LYS A 117 6.33 -15.40 20.74
C LYS A 117 7.68 -15.95 21.18
N TYR A 118 8.43 -16.62 20.30
CA TYR A 118 9.74 -17.16 20.64
C TYR A 118 10.78 -16.08 20.95
N GLN A 119 10.61 -14.86 20.42
CA GLN A 119 11.51 -13.72 20.68
C GLN A 119 11.36 -13.19 22.12
N GLN A 120 10.23 -13.49 22.77
CA GLN A 120 9.95 -13.09 24.16
C GLN A 120 10.41 -14.16 25.18
N LEU A 121 10.93 -15.30 24.72
CA LEU A 121 11.42 -16.35 25.62
C LEU A 121 12.69 -15.86 26.34
N PRO A 122 12.79 -16.01 27.68
CA PRO A 122 13.99 -15.66 28.42
C PRO A 122 15.06 -16.74 28.21
N LEU A 123 15.64 -16.75 27.01
CA LEU A 123 16.76 -17.62 26.63
C LEU A 123 18.05 -17.06 27.20
N ILE A 124 19.00 -17.93 27.54
CA ILE A 124 20.37 -17.50 27.85
C ILE A 124 20.99 -16.74 26.66
N PRO A 125 21.86 -15.75 26.91
CA PRO A 125 22.57 -15.02 25.86
C PRO A 125 23.29 -15.96 24.89
N VAL A 126 23.45 -15.54 23.63
CA VAL A 126 24.09 -16.35 22.58
C VAL A 126 25.51 -16.73 22.97
N GLU A 127 26.26 -15.78 23.56
CA GLU A 127 27.65 -15.98 24.00
C GLU A 127 27.76 -17.09 25.05
N GLU A 128 26.87 -17.09 26.04
CA GLU A 128 26.81 -18.13 27.07
C GLU A 128 26.41 -19.48 26.49
N PHE A 129 25.45 -19.49 25.56
CA PHE A 129 25.06 -20.72 24.88
C PHE A 129 26.19 -21.32 24.05
N LEU A 130 26.94 -20.50 23.31
CA LEU A 130 28.07 -20.96 22.49
C LEU A 130 29.26 -21.41 23.35
N ALA A 131 29.44 -20.84 24.55
CA ALA A 131 30.42 -21.34 25.50
C ALA A 131 30.09 -22.76 25.99
N LEU A 132 28.80 -23.06 26.18
CA LEU A 132 28.33 -24.40 26.57
C LEU A 132 28.27 -25.38 25.39
N PHE A 133 27.99 -24.88 24.19
CA PHE A 133 27.86 -25.67 22.96
C PHE A 133 28.69 -25.07 21.82
N PRO A 134 30.04 -25.26 21.84
CA PRO A 134 30.92 -24.67 20.83
C PRO A 134 30.60 -25.14 19.41
N ASP A 135 30.18 -26.40 19.25
CA ASP A 135 29.81 -26.99 17.95
C ASP A 135 28.60 -26.31 17.30
N ALA A 136 27.79 -25.59 18.08
CA ALA A 136 26.64 -24.85 17.57
C ALA A 136 27.06 -23.56 16.82
N ALA A 137 28.31 -23.10 16.95
CA ALA A 137 28.81 -21.91 16.26
C ALA A 137 28.86 -22.06 14.73
N ALA A 138 28.89 -23.29 14.22
CA ALA A 138 28.87 -23.57 12.78
C ALA A 138 27.46 -23.58 12.15
N LYS A 139 26.41 -23.41 12.97
CA LYS A 139 25.01 -23.46 12.52
C LYS A 139 24.55 -22.10 12.00
N ASP A 140 23.62 -22.13 11.05
CA ASP A 140 22.89 -20.94 10.60
C ASP A 140 22.05 -20.33 11.74
N ASP A 141 21.77 -19.02 11.68
CA ASP A 141 21.10 -18.26 12.75
C ASP A 141 19.78 -18.90 13.19
N ASN A 142 18.98 -19.40 12.24
CA ASN A 142 17.71 -20.04 12.55
C ASN A 142 17.93 -21.39 13.26
N GLN A 143 18.90 -22.18 12.79
CA GLN A 143 19.27 -23.45 13.41
C GLN A 143 19.85 -23.25 14.81
N LEU A 144 20.61 -22.17 15.02
CA LEU A 144 21.12 -21.76 16.32
C LEU A 144 19.98 -21.36 17.26
N MET A 145 19.01 -20.57 16.79
CA MET A 145 17.82 -20.22 17.56
C MET A 145 17.01 -21.44 17.98
N HIS A 146 16.76 -22.38 17.06
CA HIS A 146 16.10 -23.65 17.38
C HIS A 146 16.87 -24.44 18.45
N ALA A 147 18.20 -24.57 18.31
CA ALA A 147 19.02 -25.27 19.30
C ALA A 147 18.96 -24.62 20.68
N ARG A 148 18.93 -23.28 20.75
CA ARG A 148 18.78 -22.51 22.00
C ARG A 148 17.42 -22.74 22.65
N ILE A 149 16.34 -22.75 21.87
CA ILE A 149 14.98 -23.01 22.38
C ILE A 149 14.86 -24.44 22.91
N GLU A 150 15.42 -25.43 22.19
CA GLU A 150 15.41 -26.84 22.63
C GLU A 150 16.17 -27.03 23.94
N HIS A 151 17.32 -26.37 24.10
CA HIS A 151 18.08 -26.38 25.34
C HIS A 151 17.28 -25.80 26.50
N GLU A 152 16.70 -24.62 26.34
CA GLU A 152 15.86 -23.99 27.37
C GLU A 152 14.65 -24.86 27.74
N ARG A 153 14.03 -25.51 26.75
CA ARG A 153 12.93 -26.45 27.01
C ARG A 153 13.41 -27.60 27.91
N GLY A 154 14.53 -28.23 27.57
CA GLY A 154 15.10 -29.31 28.36
C GLY A 154 15.45 -28.91 29.79
N GLU A 155 16.00 -27.71 29.99
CA GLU A 155 16.29 -27.19 31.33
C GLU A 155 15.02 -26.94 32.14
N ARG A 156 13.96 -26.39 31.52
CA ARG A 156 12.66 -26.21 32.20
C ARG A 156 11.99 -27.52 32.56
N GLU A 157 12.05 -28.52 31.69
CA GLU A 157 11.52 -29.86 31.97
C GLU A 157 12.23 -30.49 33.18
N LYS A 158 13.56 -30.37 33.26
CA LYS A 158 14.34 -30.83 34.43
C LYS A 158 13.94 -30.08 35.70
N LEU A 159 13.84 -28.75 35.65
CA LEU A 159 13.45 -27.92 36.79
C LEU A 159 12.04 -28.26 37.28
N GLU A 160 11.09 -28.46 36.37
CA GLU A 160 9.72 -28.83 36.70
C GLU A 160 9.66 -30.23 37.31
N SER A 161 10.41 -31.20 36.79
CA SER A 161 10.53 -32.53 37.41
C SER A 161 11.08 -32.43 38.84
N HIS A 162 12.13 -31.63 39.03
CA HIS A 162 12.74 -31.44 40.36
C HIS A 162 11.77 -30.77 41.33
N ARG A 163 11.00 -29.78 40.86
CA ARG A 163 9.94 -29.11 41.63
C ARG A 163 8.87 -30.12 42.08
N GLN A 164 8.43 -31.00 41.18
CA GLN A 164 7.44 -32.02 41.50
C GLN A 164 7.95 -33.02 42.54
N ASP A 165 9.21 -33.44 42.46
CA ASP A 165 9.80 -34.36 43.42
C ASP A 165 9.97 -33.71 44.80
N LEU A 166 10.38 -32.44 44.85
CA LEU A 166 10.44 -31.66 46.09
C LEU A 166 9.04 -31.47 46.70
N LEU A 167 8.01 -31.24 45.88
CA LEU A 167 6.62 -31.15 46.35
C LEU A 167 6.14 -32.47 46.96
N LYS A 168 6.42 -33.60 46.31
CA LYS A 168 6.11 -34.93 46.86
C LYS A 168 6.83 -35.16 48.18
N ARG A 169 8.11 -34.81 48.29
CA ARG A 169 8.89 -34.95 49.53
C ARG A 169 8.32 -34.05 50.64
N LYS A 170 7.96 -32.81 50.31
CA LYS A 170 7.30 -31.89 51.24
C LYS A 170 5.99 -32.47 51.77
N GLN A 171 5.14 -33.01 50.90
CA GLN A 171 3.88 -33.64 51.30
C GLN A 171 4.09 -34.85 52.22
N LYS A 172 5.08 -35.70 51.92
CA LYS A 172 5.47 -36.83 52.78
C LYS A 172 5.90 -36.37 54.18
N LEU A 173 6.75 -35.34 54.26
CA LEU A 173 7.21 -34.79 55.53
C LEU A 173 6.08 -34.14 56.33
N ILE A 174 5.14 -33.45 55.67
CA ILE A 174 3.95 -32.90 56.32
C ILE A 174 3.12 -34.04 56.91
N ALA A 175 2.84 -35.10 56.16
CA ALA A 175 2.08 -36.24 56.65
C ALA A 175 2.77 -36.95 57.82
N GLU A 176 4.10 -37.12 57.76
CA GLU A 176 4.88 -37.70 58.86
C GLU A 176 4.85 -36.81 60.10
N ASN A 177 4.98 -35.49 59.94
CA ASN A 177 4.90 -34.55 61.06
C ASN A 177 3.52 -34.55 61.72
N THR A 178 2.45 -34.57 60.92
CA THR A 178 1.07 -34.68 61.42
C THR A 178 0.87 -35.99 62.19
N ARG A 179 1.31 -37.12 61.65
CA ARG A 179 1.25 -38.41 62.35
C ARG A 179 2.01 -38.40 63.67
N ARG A 180 3.24 -37.87 63.69
CA ARG A 180 4.02 -37.76 64.94
C ARG A 180 3.34 -36.85 65.97
N LYS A 181 2.67 -35.78 65.54
CA LYS A 181 1.87 -34.92 66.43
C LYS A 181 0.69 -35.68 67.03
N GLU A 182 -0.01 -36.47 66.23
CA GLU A 182 -1.10 -37.33 66.71
C GLU A 182 -0.58 -38.39 67.69
N ASP A 183 0.54 -39.04 67.38
CA ASP A 183 1.18 -40.03 68.26
C ASP A 183 1.61 -39.40 69.60
N LEU A 184 2.16 -38.19 69.59
CA LEU A 184 2.51 -37.44 70.81
C LEU A 184 1.27 -37.06 71.62
N ALA A 185 0.22 -36.56 70.97
CA ALA A 185 -1.04 -36.24 71.65
C ALA A 185 -1.67 -37.47 72.31
N ASN A 186 -1.59 -38.64 71.64
CA ASN A 186 -2.03 -39.92 72.21
C ASN A 186 -1.16 -40.35 73.39
N LEU A 187 0.16 -40.14 73.33
CA LEU A 187 1.06 -40.43 74.44
C LEU A 187 0.77 -39.54 75.65
N ASP A 188 0.57 -38.24 75.44
CA ASP A 188 0.19 -37.29 76.49
C ASP A 188 -1.10 -37.74 77.19
N GLN A 189 -2.11 -38.13 76.41
CA GLN A 189 -3.37 -38.65 76.96
C GLN A 189 -3.17 -39.95 77.76
N ASN A 190 -2.29 -40.84 77.31
CA ASN A 190 -1.99 -42.08 78.03
C ASN A 190 -1.18 -41.82 79.30
N LEU A 191 -0.28 -40.84 79.31
CA LEU A 191 0.45 -40.41 80.49
C LEU A 191 -0.49 -39.79 81.53
N GLU A 192 -1.44 -38.95 81.11
CA GLU A 192 -2.48 -38.43 82.01
C GLU A 192 -3.26 -39.57 82.67
N LYS A 193 -3.73 -40.55 81.88
CA LYS A 193 -4.42 -41.74 82.41
C LYS A 193 -3.54 -42.55 83.37
N PHE A 194 -2.25 -42.70 83.07
CA PHE A 194 -1.31 -43.42 83.94
C PHE A 194 -1.10 -42.68 85.26
N ILE A 195 -0.90 -41.36 85.22
CA ILE A 195 -0.79 -40.51 86.41
C ILE A 195 -2.06 -40.65 87.24
N ASP A 196 -3.24 -40.53 86.62
CA ASP A 196 -4.52 -40.68 87.30
C ASP A 196 -4.69 -42.07 87.94
N ALA A 197 -4.29 -43.14 87.25
CA ALA A 197 -4.33 -44.49 87.79
C ALA A 197 -3.30 -44.75 88.90
N ALA A 198 -2.19 -44.02 88.94
CA ALA A 198 -1.15 -44.13 89.96
C ALA A 198 -1.43 -43.28 91.22
N LYS A 199 -2.29 -42.26 91.13
CA LYS A 199 -2.72 -41.41 92.28
C LYS A 199 -3.15 -42.20 93.52
N PRO A 200 -3.97 -43.27 93.43
CA PRO A 200 -4.37 -44.05 94.61
C PRO A 200 -3.20 -44.74 95.33
N ILE A 201 -2.15 -45.12 94.60
CA ILE A 201 -0.95 -45.75 95.17
C ILE A 201 -0.10 -44.68 95.88
N LEU A 202 0.04 -43.50 95.29
CA LEU A 202 0.72 -42.36 95.92
C LEU A 202 0.03 -41.92 97.21
N GLU A 203 -1.31 -41.82 97.21
CA GLU A 203 -2.09 -41.52 98.41
C GLU A 203 -1.92 -42.56 99.52
N LEU A 204 -1.59 -43.80 99.16
CA LEU A 204 -1.34 -44.91 100.09
C LEU A 204 0.06 -44.82 100.72
N PHE A 205 1.06 -44.37 99.95
CA PHE A 205 2.41 -44.09 100.45
C PHE A 205 2.50 -42.77 101.24
N GLU A 206 1.69 -41.75 100.93
CA GLU A 206 1.61 -40.51 101.72
C GLU A 206 0.87 -40.69 103.06
N LYS A 207 0.06 -41.75 103.21
CA LYS A 207 -0.63 -42.13 104.45
C LYS A 207 0.13 -43.15 105.32
N ALA A 208 1.29 -43.61 104.86
CA ALA A 208 2.20 -44.44 105.66
C ALA A 208 3.19 -43.53 106.41
N PRO A 209 3.30 -43.61 107.76
CA PRO A 209 4.27 -42.86 108.55
C PRO A 209 5.72 -43.31 108.31
#